data_AF-A0A3M8SR64-F1
#
_entry.id   AF-A0A3M8SR64-F1
#
_cell.length_a   1.000
_cell.length_b   1.000
_cell.length_c   1.000
_cell.angle_alpha   90.00
_cell.angle_beta   90.00
_cell.angle_gamma   90.00
#
_symmetry.space_group_name_H-M   'P 1'
#
loop_
_entity.id
_entity.type
_entity.pdbx_description
1 polymer ?
#
loop_
_entity_poly.entity_id
_entity_poly.type
_entity_poly.pdbx_seq_one_letter_code
_entity_poly.pdbx_strand_id
1 'polypeptide(L)'
;MERAILFVVSVLALMLFAGPCLGAPSACQRISFHGEVVGQDAFRVNLGMGLTFRLEPSGDESGWEFEIGPTQSRSDEWDAYIYTLTPPWRGRHATMLNTSYATPARQAATGAQRHFWFLLRRADAPAAKAALDDVLWPKTDEAQESALMQLGDLPRGSGELTILAADIEPGLAVSNPSELEPLGRIHRLAFRVALTLPEGFSPAATLAKDVAPCPDPHAWAQQWQ
;
A
#
# COMPACT_ATOMS: atom_id res chain seq x y z
N MET A 1 -48.14 30.91 67.84
CA MET A 1 -46.86 30.32 68.28
C MET A 1 -47.01 28.82 68.13
N GLU A 2 -46.28 28.05 67.34
CA GLU A 2 -45.08 28.22 66.50
C GLU A 2 -45.17 27.16 65.38
N ARG A 3 -44.60 27.48 64.21
CA ARG A 3 -44.61 26.65 63.00
C ARG A 3 -43.43 25.67 63.03
N ALA A 4 -43.68 24.38 62.81
CA ALA A 4 -42.64 23.36 62.65
C ALA A 4 -42.07 23.38 61.21
N ILE A 5 -40.75 23.26 61.12
CA ILE A 5 -39.87 23.53 59.98
C ILE A 5 -39.65 22.27 59.13
N LEU A 6 -39.63 22.46 57.81
CA LEU A 6 -39.26 21.48 56.78
C LEU A 6 -37.86 20.90 56.96
N PHE A 7 -37.67 19.62 56.64
CA PHE A 7 -36.42 19.09 56.09
C PHE A 7 -36.73 18.14 54.92
N VAL A 8 -36.63 18.67 53.71
CA VAL A 8 -36.60 17.88 52.46
C VAL A 8 -35.14 17.60 52.16
N VAL A 9 -34.68 16.38 52.45
CA VAL A 9 -33.33 15.91 52.09
C VAL A 9 -33.37 15.53 50.61
N SER A 10 -32.86 16.42 49.76
CA SER A 10 -32.68 16.17 48.34
C SER A 10 -31.43 15.32 48.14
N VAL A 11 -31.62 14.03 47.84
CA VAL A 11 -30.53 13.11 47.49
C VAL A 11 -30.14 13.40 46.04
N LEU A 12 -29.10 14.22 45.88
CA LEU A 12 -28.47 14.52 44.61
C LEU A 12 -27.71 13.26 44.15
N ALA A 13 -28.33 12.46 43.29
CA ALA A 13 -27.72 11.31 42.64
C ALA A 13 -26.60 11.80 41.69
N LEU A 14 -25.35 11.65 42.13
CA LEU A 14 -24.17 11.83 41.29
C LEU A 14 -24.18 10.74 40.20
N MET A 15 -24.73 11.07 39.01
CA MET A 15 -24.49 10.28 37.82
C MET A 15 -23.04 10.47 37.40
N LEU A 16 -22.18 9.52 37.77
CA LEU A 16 -20.86 9.33 37.19
C LEU A 16 -21.05 9.05 35.69
N PHE A 17 -20.95 10.08 34.86
CA PHE A 17 -20.74 9.94 33.43
C PHE A 17 -19.40 9.23 33.23
N ALA A 18 -19.45 7.90 33.13
CA ALA A 18 -18.43 7.13 32.44
C ALA A 18 -18.47 7.57 30.97
N GLY A 19 -17.77 8.67 30.67
CA GLY A 19 -17.54 9.08 29.29
C GLY A 19 -16.90 7.90 28.55
N PRO A 20 -17.35 7.59 27.32
CA PRO A 20 -16.69 6.57 26.53
C PRO A 20 -15.22 6.95 26.43
N CYS A 21 -14.33 6.04 26.84
CA CYS A 21 -12.92 6.09 26.44
C CYS A 21 -12.94 6.12 24.91
N LEU A 22 -12.90 7.32 24.33
CA LEU A 22 -12.47 7.51 22.95
C LEU A 22 -11.07 6.92 22.92
N GLY A 23 -10.97 5.67 22.45
CA GLY A 23 -9.69 4.99 22.28
C GLY A 23 -8.76 5.93 21.54
N ALA A 24 -7.56 6.12 22.08
CA ALA A 24 -6.54 6.91 21.40
C ALA A 24 -6.46 6.44 19.94
N PRO A 25 -6.35 7.36 18.97
CA PRO A 25 -6.18 6.97 17.57
C PRO A 25 -5.02 5.97 17.52
N SER A 26 -5.24 4.83 16.85
CA SER A 26 -4.18 3.84 16.67
C SER A 26 -2.95 4.57 16.15
N ALA A 27 -1.86 4.53 16.92
CA ALA A 27 -0.62 5.14 16.49
C ALA A 27 -0.06 4.29 15.35
N CYS A 28 0.37 4.94 14.27
CA CYS A 28 1.18 4.31 13.26
C CYS A 28 2.60 4.85 13.35
N GLN A 29 3.52 4.15 12.69
CA GLN A 29 4.88 4.60 12.48
C GLN A 29 5.13 4.78 10.98
N ARG A 30 6.00 5.71 10.65
CA ARG A 30 6.48 5.94 9.30
C ARG A 30 7.94 5.59 9.20
N ILE A 31 8.30 4.87 8.15
CA ILE A 31 9.69 4.64 7.75
C ILE A 31 9.89 5.16 6.35
N SER A 32 11.08 5.68 6.06
CA SER A 32 11.41 6.20 4.73
C SER A 32 12.81 5.77 4.31
N PHE A 33 12.97 5.49 3.03
CA PHE A 33 14.27 5.22 2.42
C PHE A 33 14.28 5.73 0.98
N HIS A 34 15.46 5.84 0.40
CA HIS A 34 15.66 6.26 -0.98
C HIS A 34 16.72 5.40 -1.63
N GLY A 35 16.73 5.39 -2.95
CA GLY A 35 17.68 4.61 -3.73
C GLY A 35 17.81 5.15 -5.14
N GLU A 36 18.81 4.61 -5.83
CA GLU A 36 19.01 4.79 -7.26
C GLU A 36 19.32 3.43 -7.88
N VAL A 37 18.80 3.20 -9.08
CA VAL A 37 19.11 2.04 -9.92
C VAL A 37 19.50 2.51 -11.31
N VAL A 38 20.46 1.83 -11.94
CA VAL A 38 20.95 2.11 -13.29
C VAL A 38 20.93 0.82 -14.10
N GLY A 39 20.54 0.89 -15.37
CA GLY A 39 20.58 -0.24 -16.29
C GLY A 39 19.72 -1.41 -15.83
N GLN A 40 20.34 -2.50 -15.38
CA GLN A 40 19.68 -3.72 -14.90
C GLN A 40 19.97 -3.98 -13.41
N ASP A 41 20.35 -2.95 -12.68
CA ASP A 41 20.55 -3.06 -11.23
C ASP A 41 19.21 -3.28 -10.52
N ALA A 42 19.27 -4.06 -9.44
CA ALA A 42 18.19 -4.25 -8.50
C ALA A 42 18.47 -3.50 -7.19
N PHE A 43 17.42 -3.05 -6.53
CA PHE A 43 17.50 -2.43 -5.21
C PHE A 43 16.62 -3.17 -4.20
N ARG A 44 17.15 -3.46 -3.01
CA ARG A 44 16.44 -4.22 -1.98
C ARG A 44 16.67 -3.62 -0.61
N VAL A 45 15.61 -3.55 0.20
CA VAL A 45 15.66 -3.08 1.58
C VAL A 45 14.89 -4.05 2.46
N ASN A 46 15.56 -4.60 3.47
CA ASN A 46 14.90 -5.36 4.52
C ASN A 46 14.05 -4.40 5.35
N LEU A 47 12.74 -4.65 5.41
CA LEU A 47 11.80 -3.81 6.14
C LEU A 47 11.65 -4.24 7.59
N GLY A 48 12.09 -5.45 7.96
CA GLY A 48 11.82 -6.07 9.25
C GLY A 48 10.66 -7.07 9.19
N MET A 49 10.50 -7.83 10.27
CA MET A 49 9.48 -8.89 10.39
C MET A 49 9.42 -9.88 9.22
N GLY A 50 10.57 -10.11 8.56
CA GLY A 50 10.65 -10.99 7.40
C GLY A 50 10.11 -10.38 6.11
N LEU A 51 9.82 -9.08 6.02
CA LEU A 51 9.47 -8.39 4.78
C LEU A 51 10.66 -7.70 4.12
N THR A 52 10.64 -7.63 2.79
CA THR A 52 11.63 -6.91 1.98
C THR A 52 10.91 -6.09 0.92
N PHE A 53 11.29 -4.82 0.78
CA PHE A 53 11.00 -4.02 -0.40
C PHE A 53 12.03 -4.34 -1.48
N ARG A 54 11.56 -4.47 -2.73
CA ARG A 54 12.40 -4.72 -3.89
C ARG A 54 11.99 -3.81 -5.03
N LEU A 55 12.97 -3.40 -5.81
CA LEU A 55 12.83 -2.81 -7.12
C LEU A 55 13.73 -3.62 -8.05
N GLU A 56 13.13 -4.38 -8.96
CA GLU A 56 13.82 -5.33 -9.83
C GLU A 56 13.64 -4.90 -11.30
N PRO A 57 14.62 -5.14 -12.18
CA PRO A 57 14.43 -4.91 -13.61
C PRO A 57 13.22 -5.68 -14.13
N SER A 58 12.42 -5.04 -14.99
CA SER A 58 11.29 -5.70 -15.63
C SER A 58 11.78 -6.75 -16.63
N GLY A 59 10.97 -7.79 -16.89
CA GLY A 59 11.34 -8.87 -17.81
C GLY A 59 11.52 -8.41 -19.28
N ASP A 60 10.92 -7.27 -19.64
CA ASP A 60 11.13 -6.61 -20.94
C ASP A 60 12.32 -5.64 -20.95
N GLU A 61 13.04 -5.54 -19.83
CA GLU A 61 14.19 -4.68 -19.55
C GLU A 61 13.94 -3.17 -19.77
N SER A 62 12.68 -2.76 -19.95
CA SER A 62 12.35 -1.38 -20.28
C SER A 62 12.32 -0.43 -19.07
N GLY A 63 12.42 -0.99 -17.86
CA GLY A 63 12.49 -0.28 -16.60
C GLY A 63 12.51 -1.25 -15.43
N TRP A 64 11.70 -0.97 -14.41
CA TRP A 64 11.65 -1.76 -13.17
C TRP A 64 10.22 -2.05 -12.72
N GLU A 65 10.08 -3.01 -11.82
CA GLU A 65 8.89 -3.25 -11.03
C GLU A 65 9.26 -3.30 -9.56
N PHE A 66 8.43 -2.70 -8.70
CA PHE A 66 8.64 -2.78 -7.26
C PHE A 66 7.62 -3.67 -6.57
N GLU A 67 8.02 -4.29 -5.48
CA GLU A 67 7.17 -5.21 -4.73
C GLU A 67 7.58 -5.20 -3.25
N ILE A 68 6.64 -5.56 -2.37
CA ILE A 68 6.94 -5.91 -0.99
C ILE A 68 6.51 -7.35 -0.79
N GLY A 69 7.38 -8.16 -0.21
CA GLY A 69 7.06 -9.55 0.06
C GLY A 69 7.98 -10.18 1.09
N PRO A 70 7.81 -11.48 1.34
CA PRO A 70 8.55 -12.20 2.36
C PRO A 70 9.99 -12.42 1.92
N THR A 71 10.95 -11.95 2.72
CA THR A 71 12.41 -12.01 2.48
C THR A 71 12.89 -13.31 1.84
N GLN A 72 12.35 -14.46 2.29
CA GLN A 72 12.56 -15.76 1.68
C GLN A 72 11.26 -16.21 0.98
N SER A 73 11.29 -16.37 -0.34
CA SER A 73 10.18 -16.97 -1.09
C SER A 73 10.06 -18.46 -0.77
N ARG A 74 8.84 -19.01 -0.80
CA ARG A 74 8.61 -20.47 -0.64
C ARG A 74 8.69 -21.22 -1.97
N SER A 75 8.61 -20.49 -3.08
CA SER A 75 8.63 -20.99 -4.46
C SER A 75 9.38 -20.02 -5.37
N ASP A 76 9.63 -20.46 -6.60
CA ASP A 76 10.16 -19.62 -7.69
C ASP A 76 9.18 -18.48 -8.03
N GLU A 77 7.90 -18.63 -7.68
CA GLU A 77 6.88 -17.58 -7.73
C GLU A 77 6.92 -16.75 -6.45
N TRP A 78 7.07 -15.43 -6.59
CA TRP A 78 7.13 -14.49 -5.49
C TRP A 78 5.73 -14.13 -4.99
N ASP A 79 5.56 -14.06 -3.67
CA ASP A 79 4.29 -13.68 -3.07
C ASP A 79 4.01 -12.17 -3.31
N ALA A 80 3.08 -11.84 -4.22
CA ALA A 80 2.78 -10.47 -4.65
C ALA A 80 1.87 -9.70 -3.64
N TYR A 81 2.43 -9.26 -2.51
CA TYR A 81 1.63 -8.65 -1.44
C TYR A 81 1.10 -7.26 -1.79
N ILE A 82 1.84 -6.46 -2.57
CA ILE A 82 1.34 -5.19 -3.07
C ILE A 82 0.21 -5.43 -4.05
N TYR A 83 0.44 -6.29 -5.05
CA TYR A 83 -0.58 -6.61 -6.05
C TYR A 83 -1.88 -7.09 -5.41
N THR A 84 -1.79 -7.88 -4.34
CA THR A 84 -3.00 -8.42 -3.70
C THR A 84 -3.90 -7.32 -3.11
N LEU A 85 -3.33 -6.23 -2.61
CA LEU A 85 -4.06 -5.17 -1.92
C LEU A 85 -4.08 -3.84 -2.68
N THR A 86 -3.50 -3.73 -3.87
CA THR A 86 -3.44 -2.45 -4.57
C THR A 86 -4.26 -2.50 -5.85
N PRO A 87 -5.41 -1.81 -5.93
CA PRO A 87 -6.08 -1.59 -7.22
C PRO A 87 -5.21 -0.72 -8.15
N PRO A 88 -5.40 -0.80 -9.47
CA PRO A 88 -6.30 -1.72 -10.19
C PRO A 88 -5.64 -3.09 -10.46
N TRP A 89 -6.41 -4.19 -10.35
CA TRP A 89 -5.94 -5.53 -10.73
C TRP A 89 -6.13 -5.86 -12.21
N ARG A 90 -6.92 -5.08 -12.94
CA ARG A 90 -7.14 -5.25 -14.37
C ARG A 90 -6.48 -4.09 -15.09
N GLY A 91 -5.34 -4.37 -15.73
CA GLY A 91 -4.57 -3.38 -16.48
C GLY A 91 -3.24 -3.07 -15.84
N ARG A 92 -2.73 -1.86 -16.09
CA ARG A 92 -1.41 -1.44 -15.63
C ARG A 92 -1.41 -1.19 -14.13
N HIS A 93 -0.61 -1.97 -13.41
CA HIS A 93 -0.53 -1.87 -11.96
C HIS A 93 0.39 -0.72 -11.51
N ALA A 94 0.16 -0.20 -10.29
CA ALA A 94 0.93 0.90 -9.71
C ALA A 94 2.43 0.57 -9.51
N THR A 95 2.76 -0.72 -9.42
CA THR A 95 4.12 -1.23 -9.24
C THR A 95 4.98 -1.18 -10.50
N MET A 96 4.35 -1.06 -11.67
CA MET A 96 5.03 -1.09 -12.95
C MET A 96 5.67 0.27 -13.23
N LEU A 97 6.99 0.31 -13.27
CA LEU A 97 7.80 1.47 -13.66
C LEU A 97 8.56 1.14 -14.94
N ASN A 98 7.81 0.70 -15.95
CA ASN A 98 8.31 0.18 -17.22
C ASN A 98 7.32 0.49 -18.36
N THR A 99 7.61 -0.04 -19.56
CA THR A 99 6.81 0.19 -20.76
C THR A 99 5.70 -0.84 -21.02
N SER A 100 5.46 -1.74 -20.06
CA SER A 100 4.34 -2.67 -20.14
C SER A 100 3.00 -1.95 -20.30
N TYR A 101 2.01 -2.65 -20.85
CA TYR A 101 0.69 -2.08 -21.20
C TYR A 101 0.79 -0.89 -22.17
N ALA A 102 1.69 -0.98 -23.16
CA ALA A 102 1.89 0.05 -24.18
C ALA A 102 2.12 1.46 -23.59
N THR A 103 2.72 1.53 -22.40
CA THR A 103 2.97 2.81 -21.72
C THR A 103 4.32 3.36 -22.15
N PRO A 104 4.42 4.58 -22.71
CA PRO A 104 5.71 5.17 -23.03
C PRO A 104 6.58 5.32 -21.77
N ALA A 105 7.88 5.09 -21.89
CA ALA A 105 8.85 5.17 -20.77
C ALA A 105 8.77 6.52 -20.05
N ARG A 106 8.55 7.60 -20.82
CA ARG A 106 8.29 8.93 -20.26
C ARG A 106 7.10 8.90 -19.31
N GLN A 107 5.94 8.42 -19.75
CA GLN A 107 4.73 8.37 -18.92
C GLN A 107 4.89 7.46 -17.70
N ALA A 108 5.61 6.35 -17.84
CA ALA A 108 5.89 5.44 -16.73
C ALA A 108 6.71 6.12 -15.62
N ALA A 109 7.71 6.92 -16.00
CA ALA A 109 8.64 7.59 -15.10
C ALA A 109 8.24 9.02 -14.67
N THR A 110 7.38 9.71 -15.43
CA THR A 110 6.93 11.07 -15.13
C THR A 110 5.54 11.13 -14.50
N GLY A 111 5.04 9.99 -14.02
CA GLY A 111 3.74 9.87 -13.35
C GLY A 111 3.79 10.32 -11.89
N ALA A 112 2.64 10.76 -11.39
CA ALA A 112 2.42 11.10 -9.99
C ALA A 112 2.90 10.00 -9.03
N GLN A 113 3.23 10.43 -7.81
CA GLN A 113 3.30 9.66 -6.57
C GLN A 113 2.46 8.37 -6.62
N ARG A 114 3.12 7.21 -6.49
CA ARG A 114 2.48 5.90 -6.54
C ARG A 114 2.06 5.49 -5.14
N HIS A 115 0.77 5.51 -4.87
CA HIS A 115 0.21 5.00 -3.62
C HIS A 115 -0.06 3.50 -3.74
N PHE A 116 0.21 2.76 -2.68
CA PHE A 116 0.00 1.33 -2.64
C PHE A 116 -0.25 0.81 -1.23
N TRP A 117 -0.75 -0.42 -1.15
CA TRP A 117 -1.03 -1.14 0.09
C TRP A 117 -0.44 -2.54 0.00
N PHE A 118 -0.07 -3.13 1.12
CA PHE A 118 0.57 -4.44 1.13
C PHE A 118 0.28 -5.22 2.40
N LEU A 119 0.31 -6.55 2.29
CA LEU A 119 0.14 -7.46 3.41
C LEU A 119 1.34 -7.39 4.35
N LEU A 120 1.08 -7.41 5.65
CA LEU A 120 2.15 -7.39 6.65
C LEU A 120 2.66 -8.79 7.03
N ARG A 121 1.88 -9.83 6.78
CA ARG A 121 2.17 -11.18 7.27
C ARG A 121 1.94 -12.22 6.19
N ARG A 122 2.87 -13.17 6.12
CA ARG A 122 2.75 -14.32 5.22
C ARG A 122 1.54 -15.21 5.51
N ALA A 123 1.13 -15.31 6.77
CA ALA A 123 -0.03 -16.12 7.15
C ALA A 123 -1.34 -15.65 6.50
N ASP A 124 -1.41 -14.37 6.12
CA ASP A 124 -2.62 -13.77 5.53
C ASP A 124 -2.69 -13.96 4.01
N ALA A 125 -1.58 -14.31 3.35
CA ALA A 125 -1.50 -14.39 1.90
C ALA A 125 -2.50 -15.36 1.25
N PRO A 126 -2.76 -16.57 1.79
CA PRO A 126 -3.77 -17.47 1.21
C PRO A 126 -5.19 -16.89 1.26
N ALA A 127 -5.56 -16.27 2.38
CA ALA A 127 -6.87 -15.63 2.54
C ALA A 127 -7.01 -14.42 1.60
N ALA A 128 -5.97 -13.61 1.51
CA ALA A 128 -5.93 -12.47 0.62
C ALA A 128 -6.04 -12.88 -0.86
N LYS A 129 -5.31 -13.93 -1.28
CA LYS A 129 -5.38 -14.45 -2.64
C LYS A 129 -6.79 -14.97 -2.96
N ALA A 130 -7.41 -15.71 -2.05
CA ALA A 130 -8.77 -16.23 -2.23
C ALA A 130 -9.79 -15.10 -2.37
N ALA A 131 -9.75 -14.11 -1.47
CA ALA A 131 -10.63 -12.95 -1.56
C ALA A 131 -10.39 -12.13 -2.85
N LEU A 132 -9.13 -11.96 -3.28
CA LEU A 132 -8.84 -11.30 -4.55
C LEU A 132 -9.38 -12.08 -5.76
N ASP A 133 -9.33 -13.42 -5.74
CA ASP A 133 -9.89 -14.23 -6.82
C ASP A 133 -11.41 -14.02 -6.93
N ASP A 134 -12.12 -14.02 -5.81
CA ASP A 134 -13.56 -13.75 -5.75
C ASP A 134 -13.90 -12.32 -6.15
N VAL A 135 -13.03 -11.35 -5.86
CA VAL A 135 -13.14 -9.98 -6.37
C VAL A 135 -13.04 -9.94 -7.90
N LEU A 136 -12.04 -10.64 -8.45
CA LEU A 136 -11.75 -10.60 -9.88
C LEU A 136 -12.81 -11.36 -10.67
N TRP A 137 -13.27 -12.48 -10.14
CA TRP A 137 -14.17 -13.41 -10.81
C TRP A 137 -15.42 -13.68 -9.96
N PRO A 138 -16.20 -12.64 -9.62
CA PRO A 138 -17.32 -12.77 -8.71
C PRO A 138 -18.44 -13.59 -9.36
N LYS A 139 -19.12 -14.40 -8.52
CA LYS A 139 -20.34 -15.09 -8.93
C LYS A 139 -21.56 -14.16 -8.94
N THR A 140 -21.59 -13.19 -8.03
CA THR A 140 -22.61 -12.15 -7.90
C THR A 140 -21.95 -10.87 -7.37
N ASP A 141 -22.63 -9.73 -7.50
CA ASP A 141 -22.12 -8.44 -7.01
C ASP A 141 -21.94 -8.46 -5.48
N GLU A 142 -22.85 -9.10 -4.73
CA GLU A 142 -22.74 -9.23 -3.27
C GLU A 142 -21.54 -10.08 -2.86
N ALA A 143 -21.20 -11.11 -3.65
CA ALA A 143 -20.00 -11.90 -3.43
C ALA A 143 -18.74 -11.06 -3.66
N GLN A 144 -18.76 -10.20 -4.68
CA GLN A 144 -17.67 -9.26 -4.93
C GLN A 144 -17.51 -8.31 -3.74
N GLU A 145 -18.57 -7.63 -3.31
CA GLU A 145 -18.56 -6.72 -2.17
C GLU A 145 -18.10 -7.40 -0.87
N SER A 146 -18.55 -8.63 -0.62
CA SER A 146 -18.09 -9.41 0.53
C SER A 146 -16.59 -9.69 0.47
N ALA A 147 -16.07 -10.07 -0.70
CA ALA A 147 -14.65 -10.32 -0.90
C ALA A 147 -13.81 -9.03 -0.75
N LEU A 148 -14.34 -7.87 -1.18
CA LEU A 148 -13.72 -6.56 -0.92
C LEU A 148 -13.58 -6.27 0.57
N MET A 149 -14.66 -6.50 1.34
CA MET A 149 -14.62 -6.31 2.79
C MET A 149 -13.59 -7.25 3.44
N GLN A 150 -13.52 -8.51 3.01
CA GLN A 150 -12.53 -9.46 3.50
C GLN A 150 -11.08 -8.99 3.25
N LEU A 151 -10.76 -8.48 2.05
CA LEU A 151 -9.46 -7.87 1.78
C LEU A 151 -9.21 -6.63 2.66
N GLY A 152 -10.25 -5.81 2.85
CA GLY A 152 -10.24 -4.61 3.68
C GLY A 152 -10.06 -4.85 5.18
N ASP A 153 -10.27 -6.06 5.66
CA ASP A 153 -10.08 -6.44 7.07
C ASP A 153 -8.68 -7.00 7.37
N LEU A 154 -7.88 -7.30 6.32
CA LEU A 154 -6.56 -7.86 6.50
C LEU A 154 -5.56 -6.83 7.06
N PRO A 155 -4.65 -7.23 7.98
CA PRO A 155 -3.57 -6.38 8.44
C PRO A 155 -2.67 -5.94 7.29
N ARG A 156 -2.60 -4.62 7.08
CA ARG A 156 -1.88 -4.02 5.95
C ARG A 156 -0.99 -2.85 6.36
N GLY A 157 0.06 -2.64 5.58
CA GLY A 157 0.78 -1.38 5.51
C GLY A 157 0.29 -0.57 4.31
N SER A 158 0.59 0.73 4.33
CA SER A 158 0.46 1.59 3.15
C SER A 158 1.82 2.15 2.77
N GLY A 159 1.97 2.49 1.51
CA GLY A 159 3.20 3.02 1.00
C GLY A 159 2.99 4.02 -0.11
N GLU A 160 4.06 4.78 -0.31
CA GLU A 160 4.17 5.76 -1.35
C GLU A 160 5.55 5.63 -1.98
N LEU A 161 5.60 5.51 -3.31
CA LEU A 161 6.82 5.64 -4.09
C LEU A 161 6.77 6.92 -4.91
N THR A 162 7.78 7.75 -4.74
CA THR A 162 7.97 8.99 -5.47
C THR A 162 9.25 8.93 -6.28
N ILE A 163 9.12 9.11 -7.60
CA ILE A 163 10.25 9.21 -8.52
C ILE A 163 10.86 10.60 -8.37
N LEU A 164 12.14 10.66 -8.02
CA LEU A 164 12.87 11.91 -7.80
C LEU A 164 13.57 12.37 -9.08
N ALA A 165 14.12 11.43 -9.85
CA ALA A 165 14.74 11.69 -11.14
C ALA A 165 14.76 10.41 -11.99
N ALA A 166 14.77 10.57 -13.31
CA ALA A 166 14.90 9.47 -14.23
C ALA A 166 15.65 9.90 -15.51
N ASP A 167 16.49 9.01 -16.03
CA ASP A 167 17.09 9.17 -17.34
C ASP A 167 16.31 8.29 -18.32
N ILE A 168 15.72 8.92 -19.34
CA ILE A 168 14.69 8.29 -20.18
C ILE A 168 15.11 8.42 -21.63
N GLU A 169 15.17 7.30 -22.32
CA GLU A 169 15.12 7.25 -23.78
C GLU A 169 13.64 7.32 -24.19
N PRO A 170 13.19 8.42 -24.78
CA PRO A 170 11.78 8.58 -25.11
C PRO A 170 11.39 7.64 -26.24
N GLY A 171 10.25 6.98 -26.07
CA GLY A 171 9.57 6.30 -27.17
C GLY A 171 8.92 7.26 -28.15
N LEU A 172 8.52 6.74 -29.30
CA LEU A 172 7.71 7.48 -30.26
C LEU A 172 6.26 7.56 -29.74
N ALA A 173 5.65 8.74 -29.87
CA ALA A 173 4.25 8.91 -29.53
C ALA A 173 3.39 8.12 -30.52
N VAL A 174 2.61 7.16 -30.01
CA VAL A 174 1.80 6.26 -30.83
C VAL A 174 0.85 7.09 -31.70
N SER A 175 1.15 7.18 -32.99
CA SER A 175 0.31 7.87 -33.97
C SER A 175 -0.68 6.89 -34.63
N ASN A 176 -0.36 5.60 -34.60
CA ASN A 176 -1.17 4.52 -35.14
C ASN A 176 -1.06 3.28 -34.23
N PRO A 177 -2.18 2.78 -33.65
CA PRO A 177 -2.16 1.62 -32.76
C PRO A 177 -1.84 0.27 -33.43
N SER A 178 -1.64 0.25 -34.76
CA SER A 178 -1.23 -0.96 -35.51
C SER A 178 0.28 -1.09 -35.73
N GLU A 179 1.08 -0.07 -35.37
CA GLU A 179 2.54 -0.12 -35.43
C GLU A 179 3.11 -0.30 -34.01
N LEU A 180 3.94 -1.33 -33.83
CA LEU A 180 4.73 -1.50 -32.61
C LEU A 180 5.87 -0.48 -32.61
N GLU A 181 5.52 0.77 -32.32
CA GLU A 181 6.50 1.84 -32.14
C GLU A 181 7.32 1.59 -30.86
N PRO A 182 8.61 1.96 -30.85
CA PRO A 182 9.43 1.83 -29.65
C PRO A 182 8.85 2.71 -28.55
N LEU A 183 8.49 2.10 -27.42
CA LEU A 183 7.93 2.79 -26.24
C LEU A 183 8.99 3.52 -25.40
N GLY A 184 10.26 3.39 -25.79
CA GLY A 184 11.40 3.95 -25.08
C GLY A 184 11.91 3.04 -23.97
N ARG A 185 12.80 3.57 -23.14
CA ARG A 185 13.40 2.85 -22.00
C ARG A 185 13.74 3.82 -20.87
N ILE A 186 13.66 3.34 -19.63
CA ILE A 186 14.16 4.07 -18.46
C ILE A 186 15.55 3.49 -18.14
N HIS A 187 16.60 4.30 -18.27
CA HIS A 187 18.00 3.88 -18.09
C HIS A 187 18.49 4.06 -16.65
N ARG A 188 17.91 5.02 -15.92
CA ARG A 188 18.21 5.28 -14.51
C ARG A 188 16.95 5.74 -13.80
N LEU A 189 16.81 5.35 -12.54
CA LEU A 189 15.72 5.79 -11.68
C LEU A 189 16.24 6.10 -10.27
N ALA A 190 16.05 7.33 -9.82
CA ALA A 190 16.21 7.72 -8.43
C ALA A 190 14.83 7.91 -7.78
N PHE A 191 14.63 7.37 -6.59
CA PHE A 191 13.31 7.31 -5.96
C PHE A 191 13.38 7.42 -4.43
N ARG A 192 12.24 7.75 -3.83
CA ARG A 192 11.97 7.67 -2.39
C ARG A 192 10.78 6.77 -2.16
N VAL A 193 10.85 5.96 -1.10
CA VAL A 193 9.71 5.22 -0.57
C VAL A 193 9.43 5.67 0.85
N ALA A 194 8.16 5.93 1.15
CA ALA A 194 7.67 6.18 2.50
C ALA A 194 6.59 5.16 2.82
N LEU A 195 6.73 4.41 3.92
CA LEU A 195 5.77 3.41 4.35
C LEU A 195 5.14 3.84 5.66
N THR A 196 3.83 3.66 5.78
CA THR A 196 3.09 3.83 7.04
C THR A 196 2.64 2.45 7.53
N LEU A 197 3.02 2.13 8.76
CA LEU A 197 2.93 0.80 9.35
C LEU A 197 2.23 0.89 10.71
N PRO A 198 1.47 -0.14 11.13
CA PRO A 198 0.90 -0.15 12.47
C PRO A 198 2.00 -0.18 13.54
N GLU A 199 1.71 0.32 14.74
CA GLU A 199 2.65 0.39 15.88
C GLU A 199 3.29 -0.97 16.22
N GLY A 200 2.53 -2.06 16.09
CA GLY A 200 3.03 -3.42 16.36
C GLY A 200 4.06 -3.94 15.34
N PHE A 201 4.27 -3.24 14.23
CA PHE A 201 5.32 -3.60 13.28
C PHE A 201 6.70 -3.26 13.86
N SER A 202 7.70 -4.11 13.62
CA SER A 202 9.09 -3.87 14.07
C SER A 202 10.00 -3.67 12.86
N PRO A 203 10.30 -2.42 12.47
CA PRO A 203 11.20 -2.14 11.36
C PRO A 203 12.59 -2.72 11.57
N ALA A 204 13.28 -3.01 10.47
CA ALA A 204 14.70 -3.35 10.52
C ALA A 204 15.50 -2.23 11.20
N ALA A 205 16.51 -2.58 11.99
CA ALA A 205 17.28 -1.62 12.80
C ALA A 205 17.98 -0.53 11.97
N THR A 206 18.19 -0.76 10.68
CA THR A 206 18.79 0.19 9.74
C THR A 206 17.82 1.28 9.27
N LEU A 207 16.53 1.17 9.59
CA LEU A 207 15.50 2.10 9.15
C LEU A 207 15.07 3.01 10.31
N ALA A 208 15.18 4.31 10.08
CA ALA A 208 14.64 5.31 10.99
C ALA A 208 13.11 5.23 10.99
N LYS A 209 12.52 5.38 12.18
CA LYS A 209 11.07 5.39 12.40
C LYS A 209 10.64 6.71 13.03
N ASP A 210 9.56 7.25 12.51
CA ASP A 210 8.89 8.43 13.02
C ASP A 210 7.44 8.08 13.40
N VAL A 211 6.84 8.85 14.30
CA VAL A 211 5.41 8.71 14.61
C VAL A 211 4.59 9.26 13.44
N ALA A 212 3.52 8.56 13.06
CA ALA A 212 2.63 8.99 11.99
C ALA A 212 1.17 8.66 12.30
N PRO A 213 0.21 9.45 11.78
CA PRO A 213 -1.19 9.05 11.81
C PRO A 213 -1.38 7.79 10.96
N CYS A 214 -2.23 6.88 11.42
CA CYS A 214 -2.65 5.77 10.58
C CYS A 214 -3.47 6.29 9.39
N PRO A 215 -3.32 5.69 8.20
CA PRO A 215 -4.17 6.03 7.08
C PRO A 215 -5.61 5.63 7.38
N ASP A 216 -6.57 6.33 6.77
CA ASP A 216 -7.98 5.97 6.87
C ASP A 216 -8.15 4.51 6.39
N PRO A 217 -8.66 3.59 7.23
CA PRO A 217 -8.85 2.20 6.84
C PRO A 217 -9.75 2.06 5.61
N HIS A 218 -10.66 3.01 5.36
CA HIS A 218 -11.56 3.01 4.20
C HIS A 218 -10.95 3.64 2.95
N ALA A 219 -9.84 4.39 3.05
CA ALA A 219 -9.19 5.00 1.89
C ALA A 219 -8.73 3.94 0.86
N TRP A 220 -8.40 2.74 1.33
CA TRP A 220 -8.10 1.60 0.48
C TRP A 220 -9.29 1.22 -0.43
N ALA A 221 -10.52 1.22 0.10
CA ALA A 221 -11.72 0.84 -0.63
C ALA A 221 -12.18 1.93 -1.62
N GLN A 222 -11.86 3.20 -1.35
CA GLN A 222 -12.23 4.32 -2.24
C GLN A 222 -11.44 4.31 -3.55
N GLN A 223 -10.27 3.68 -3.60
CA GLN A 223 -9.46 3.55 -4.82
C GLN A 223 -10.05 2.57 -5.85
N TRP A 224 -11.19 1.95 -5.53
CA TRP A 224 -11.91 1.02 -6.40
C TRP A 224 -12.98 1.66 -7.27
N GLN A 225 -13.55 2.79 -6.84
CA GLN A 225 -14.67 3.47 -7.50
C GLN A 225 -14.17 4.40 -8.61
#